data_AF-A0A929TP64-F1
#
_entry.id   AF-A0A929TP64-F1
#
_cell.length_a   1.000
_cell.length_b   1.000
_cell.length_c   1.000
_cell.angle_alpha   90.00
_cell.angle_beta   90.00
_cell.angle_gamma   90.00
#
_symmetry.space_group_name_H-M   'P 1'
#
loop_
_entity.id
_entity.type
_entity.pdbx_description
1 polymer ?
#
loop_
_entity_poly.entity_id
_entity_poly.type
_entity_poly.pdbx_seq_one_letter_code
_entity_poly.pdbx_strand_id
1 'polypeptide(L)'
;MSYCSDITKNRILECAKGEFLSKGFENAQVAEIAKLAKVTTGAIYRHFKNKEALFFALIEEEYNYTLDVVSDVEKRSEQKTIRIDSDLVDDEAII
;
A
#
# COMPACT_ATOMS: atom_id res chain seq x y z
N MET A 1 11.67 -18.39 -9.07
CA MET A 1 10.53 -19.25 -8.64
C MET A 1 10.27 -19.04 -7.14
N SER A 2 9.54 -17.97 -6.77
CA SER A 2 9.16 -17.63 -5.37
C SER A 2 7.64 -17.59 -5.13
N TYR A 3 6.84 -18.01 -6.11
CA TYR A 3 5.38 -17.76 -6.12
C TYR A 3 4.63 -18.38 -4.93
N CYS A 4 5.04 -19.56 -4.45
CA CYS A 4 4.39 -20.25 -3.32
C CYS A 4 4.62 -19.54 -1.97
N SER A 5 5.79 -18.92 -1.80
CA SER A 5 6.13 -18.14 -0.61
C SER A 5 5.25 -16.88 -0.54
N ASP A 6 5.07 -16.22 -1.69
CA ASP A 6 4.27 -15.00 -1.79
C ASP A 6 2.78 -15.28 -1.55
N ILE A 7 2.24 -16.37 -2.09
CA ILE A 7 0.86 -16.81 -1.80
C ILE A 7 0.66 -17.05 -0.29
N THR A 8 1.63 -17.72 0.35
CA THR A 8 1.55 -18.01 1.79
C THR A 8 1.60 -16.73 2.61
N LYS A 9 2.50 -15.81 2.26
CA LYS A 9 2.61 -14.49 2.88
C LYS A 9 1.29 -13.72 2.79
N ASN A 10 0.68 -13.63 1.60
CA ASN A 10 -0.57 -12.90 1.40
C ASN A 10 -1.72 -13.52 2.21
N ARG A 11 -1.82 -14.85 2.25
CA ARG A 11 -2.83 -15.53 3.07
C ARG A 11 -2.66 -15.24 4.57
N ILE A 12 -1.43 -15.13 5.05
CA ILE A 12 -1.14 -14.75 6.44
C ILE A 12 -1.60 -13.30 6.69
N LEU A 13 -1.32 -12.36 5.78
CA LEU A 13 -1.72 -10.96 5.89
C LEU A 13 -3.24 -10.78 5.92
N GLU A 14 -3.98 -11.47 5.05
CA GLU A 14 -5.45 -11.46 5.05
C GLU A 14 -6.05 -11.94 6.37
N CYS A 15 -5.53 -13.06 6.91
CA CYS A 15 -5.99 -13.58 8.20
C CYS A 15 -5.61 -12.64 9.36
N ALA A 16 -4.42 -12.04 9.28
CA ALA A 16 -3.94 -11.08 10.26
C ALA A 16 -4.83 -9.82 10.28
N LYS A 17 -5.24 -9.31 9.11
CA LYS A 17 -6.17 -8.18 8.97
C LYS A 17 -7.45 -8.43 9.76
N GLY A 18 -8.08 -9.59 9.56
CA GLY A 18 -9.30 -9.98 10.29
C GLY A 18 -9.11 -10.03 11.80
N GLU A 19 -8.04 -10.69 12.27
CA GLU A 19 -7.76 -10.83 13.71
C GLU A 19 -7.46 -9.46 14.36
N PHE A 20 -6.62 -8.64 13.74
CA PHE A 20 -6.26 -7.32 14.26
C PHE A 20 -7.45 -6.35 14.27
N LEU A 21 -8.30 -6.37 13.24
CA LEU A 21 -9.51 -5.54 13.20
C LEU A 21 -10.54 -5.99 14.24
N SER A 22 -10.68 -7.30 14.47
CA SER A 22 -11.68 -7.82 15.41
C SER A 22 -11.29 -7.64 16.87
N LYS A 23 -10.00 -7.72 17.21
CA LYS A 23 -9.54 -7.79 18.60
C LYS A 23 -8.60 -6.65 19.02
N GLY A 24 -8.18 -5.83 18.07
CA GLY A 24 -7.12 -4.85 18.25
C GLY A 24 -5.73 -5.50 18.29
N PHE A 25 -4.69 -4.67 18.19
CA PHE A 25 -3.31 -5.15 18.19
C PHE A 25 -2.99 -5.95 19.45
N GLU A 26 -3.26 -5.43 20.65
CA GLU A 26 -2.88 -6.07 21.91
C GLU A 26 -3.47 -7.48 22.06
N ASN A 27 -4.78 -7.64 21.84
CA ASN A 27 -5.47 -8.92 22.08
C ASN A 27 -5.37 -9.91 20.92
N ALA A 28 -4.91 -9.49 19.74
CA ALA A 28 -4.71 -10.38 18.60
C ALA A 28 -3.65 -11.45 18.90
N GLN A 29 -3.92 -12.70 18.52
CA GLN A 29 -3.00 -13.81 18.75
C GLN A 29 -2.41 -14.35 17.44
N VAL A 30 -1.08 -14.33 17.32
CA VAL A 30 -0.36 -14.89 16.15
C VAL A 30 -0.68 -16.38 15.95
N ALA A 31 -0.96 -17.11 17.03
CA ALA A 31 -1.41 -18.49 16.97
C ALA A 31 -2.78 -18.66 16.29
N GLU A 32 -3.73 -17.74 16.53
CA GLU A 32 -5.04 -17.78 15.87
C GLU A 32 -4.90 -17.40 14.39
N ILE A 33 -4.05 -16.41 14.07
CA ILE A 33 -3.72 -16.06 12.68
C ILE A 33 -3.12 -17.28 11.95
N ALA A 34 -2.19 -18.01 12.57
CA ALA A 34 -1.58 -19.21 11.99
C ALA A 34 -2.62 -20.30 11.71
N LYS A 35 -3.53 -20.53 12.66
CA LYS A 35 -4.63 -21.48 12.53
C LYS A 35 -5.56 -21.11 11.39
N LEU A 36 -6.00 -19.85 11.30
CA LEU A 36 -6.86 -19.36 10.22
C LEU A 36 -6.16 -19.43 8.86
N ALA A 37 -4.89 -19.07 8.79
CA ALA A 37 -4.07 -19.12 7.57
C ALA A 37 -3.60 -20.54 7.21
N LYS A 38 -3.97 -21.58 7.98
CA LYS A 38 -3.57 -22.98 7.78
C LYS A 38 -2.06 -23.15 7.65
N VAL A 39 -1.32 -22.49 8.55
CA VAL A 39 0.14 -22.59 8.67
C VAL A 39 0.53 -22.81 10.13
N THR A 40 1.81 -23.12 10.38
CA THR A 40 2.33 -23.14 11.75
C THR A 40 2.75 -21.74 12.19
N THR A 41 2.75 -21.47 13.49
CA THR A 41 3.27 -20.20 14.03
C THR A 41 4.74 -19.98 13.62
N GLY A 42 5.55 -21.03 13.60
CA GLY A 42 6.92 -20.97 13.10
C GLY A 42 7.02 -20.59 11.62
N ALA A 43 6.04 -20.96 10.79
CA ALA A 43 5.98 -20.53 9.40
C ALA A 43 5.70 -19.03 9.28
N ILE A 44 4.82 -18.46 10.12
CA ILE A 44 4.63 -17.01 10.18
C ILE A 44 5.95 -16.33 10.54
N TYR A 45 6.66 -16.84 11.55
CA TYR A 45 7.92 -16.22 11.99
C TYR A 45 9.08 -16.29 10.97
N ARG A 46 8.97 -17.14 9.94
CA ARG A 46 9.90 -17.10 8.80
C ARG A 46 9.66 -15.90 7.87
N HIS A 47 8.44 -15.40 7.80
CA HIS A 47 8.07 -14.21 7.01
C HIS A 47 8.14 -12.92 7.83
N PHE A 48 7.77 -12.99 9.11
CA PHE A 48 7.64 -11.83 9.99
C PHE A 48 8.32 -12.12 11.32
N LYS A 49 9.39 -11.39 11.65
CA LYS A 49 10.22 -11.68 12.84
C LYS A 49 9.43 -11.70 14.15
N ASN A 50 8.37 -10.90 14.26
CA ASN A 50 7.52 -10.77 15.44
C ASN A 50 6.11 -10.26 15.04
N LYS A 51 5.24 -10.09 16.03
CA LYS A 51 3.85 -9.63 15.84
C LYS A 51 3.80 -8.19 15.31
N GLU A 52 4.73 -7.35 15.75
CA GLU A 52 4.91 -5.97 15.30
C GLU A 52 5.26 -5.94 13.81
N ALA A 53 6.23 -6.74 13.37
CA ALA A 53 6.61 -6.81 11.95
C ALA A 53 5.48 -7.31 11.05
N LEU A 54 4.66 -8.26 11.53
CA LEU A 54 3.47 -8.70 10.83
C LEU A 54 2.44 -7.57 10.70
N PHE A 55 2.23 -6.81 11.78
CA PHE A 55 1.31 -5.68 11.79
C PHE A 55 1.80 -4.52 10.91
N PHE A 56 3.08 -4.18 10.95
CA PHE A 56 3.67 -3.16 10.10
C PHE A 56 3.59 -3.54 8.62
N ALA A 57 3.88 -4.80 8.27
CA ALA A 57 3.76 -5.26 6.88
C ALA A 57 2.32 -5.18 6.36
N LEU A 58 1.33 -5.44 7.22
CA LEU A 58 -0.08 -5.28 6.87
C LEU A 58 -0.45 -3.80 6.62
N ILE A 59 0.06 -2.89 7.46
CA ILE A 59 -0.24 -1.45 7.30
C ILE A 59 0.52 -0.86 6.11
N GLU A 60 1.75 -1.30 5.84
CA GLU A 60 2.56 -0.84 4.71
C GLU A 60 1.85 -1.11 3.37
N GLU A 61 1.19 -2.26 3.23
CA GLU A 61 0.39 -2.59 2.05
C GLU A 61 -0.79 -1.61 1.84
N GLU A 62 -1.46 -1.21 2.92
CA GLU A 62 -2.57 -0.26 2.88
C GLU A 62 -2.09 1.20 2.71
N TYR A 63 -0.94 1.56 3.28
CA TYR A 63 -0.38 2.91 3.20
C TYR A 63 0.18 3.24 1.82
N ASN A 64 0.81 2.26 1.15
CA ASN A 64 1.31 2.43 -0.21
C ASN A 64 0.18 2.73 -1.20
N TYR A 65 -1.02 2.18 -1.00
CA TYR A 65 -2.20 2.54 -1.79
C TYR A 65 -2.64 4.00 -1.57
N THR A 66 -2.58 4.48 -0.33
CA THR A 66 -3.03 5.83 0.02
C THR A 66 -2.08 6.92 -0.50
N LEU A 67 -0.76 6.68 -0.45
CA LEU A 67 0.23 7.64 -0.94
C LEU A 67 0.23 7.78 -2.47
N ASP A 68 -0.08 6.70 -3.20
CA ASP A 68 -0.15 6.74 -4.67
C ASP A 68 -1.27 7.68 -5.15
N VAL A 69 -2.44 7.60 -4.51
CA VAL A 69 -3.60 8.49 -4.77
C VAL A 69 -3.28 9.96 -4.48
N VAL A 70 -2.48 10.25 -3.45
CA VAL A 70 -2.06 11.63 -3.12
C VAL A 70 -1.02 12.15 -4.11
N SER A 71 -0.10 11.30 -4.57
CA SER A 71 0.95 11.68 -5.53
C SER A 71 0.42 11.99 -6.94
N ASP A 72 -0.74 11.41 -7.30
CA ASP A 72 -1.43 11.71 -8.56
C ASP A 72 -2.06 13.12 -8.59
N VAL A 73 -2.37 13.69 -7.42
CA VAL A 73 -2.91 15.05 -7.32
C VAL A 73 -1.81 16.09 -7.60
N GLU A 74 -0.56 15.83 -7.20
CA GLU A 74 0.57 16.75 -7.41
C GLU A 74 1.01 16.81 -8.88
N LYS A 75 1.09 15.65 -9.55
CA LYS A 75 1.50 15.56 -10.98
C LYS A 75 0.53 16.26 -11.94
N ARG A 76 -0.74 16.48 -11.54
CA ARG A 76 -1.74 17.16 -12.37
C ARG A 76 -1.65 18.68 -12.31
N SER A 77 -0.95 19.24 -11.32
CA SER A 77 -0.77 20.70 -11.20
C SER A 77 0.33 21.25 -12.12
N GLU A 78 1.35 20.44 -12.44
CA GLU A 78 2.52 20.89 -13.21
C GLU A 78 2.28 20.96 -14.73
N GLN A 79 1.30 20.20 -15.27
CA GLN A 79 1.03 20.19 -16.71
C GLN A 79 0.19 21.38 -17.21
N LYS A 80 -0.38 22.20 -16.32
CA LYS A 80 -1.23 23.35 -16.70
C LYS A 80 -0.45 24.65 -16.92
N THR A 81 0.83 24.71 -16.57
CA THR A 81 1.64 25.95 -16.60
C THR A 81 2.46 26.16 -17.88
N ILE A 82 2.37 25.28 -18.89
CA ILE A 82 3.16 25.46 -20.13
C ILE A 82 2.29 25.27 -21.37
N ARG A 83 1.53 26.33 -21.68
CA ARG A 83 1.06 26.77 -23.01
C ARG A 83 0.18 28.01 -22.81
N ILE A 84 0.79 29.13 -22.46
CA ILE A 84 0.29 30.40 -23.00
C ILE A 84 0.97 30.48 -24.36
N ASP A 85 0.20 30.27 -25.42
CA ASP A 85 0.66 30.46 -26.79
C ASP A 85 1.21 31.89 -26.90
N SER A 86 2.52 32.02 -27.10
CA SER A 86 3.20 33.31 -27.33
C SER A 86 2.94 33.88 -28.73
N ASP A 87 2.01 33.30 -29.48
CA ASP A 87 1.94 33.45 -30.93
C ASP A 87 0.62 34.10 -31.39
N LEU A 88 0.07 35.03 -30.60
CA LEU A 88 -0.98 35.96 -31.07
C LEU A 88 -0.54 37.41 -30.85
N VAL A 89 0.46 37.82 -31.61
CA VAL A 89 0.55 39.20 -32.10
C VAL A 89 0.65 39.11 -33.62
N ASP A 90 -0.47 38.76 -34.26
CA ASP A 90 -0.62 39.03 -35.70
C ASP A 90 -1.09 40.47 -35.88
N ASP A 91 -0.19 41.20 -36.50
CA ASP A 91 -0.38 42.18 -37.56
C ASP A 91 -0.84 43.62 -37.27
N GLU A 92 -0.10 44.48 -37.97
CA GLU A 92 -0.16 45.93 -38.05
C GLU A 92 -1.57 46.49 -38.30
N ALA A 93 -1.85 47.65 -37.68
CA ALA A 93 -2.76 48.65 -38.22
C ALA A 93 -2.31 50.07 -37.83
N ILE A 94 -1.66 50.76 -38.79
CA ILE A 94 -2.08 52.05 -39.38
C ILE A 94 -2.56 53.08 -38.32
N ILE A 95 -1.87 54.19 -38.05
CA ILE A 95 -1.61 55.39 -38.88
C ILE A 95 -0.39 56.13 -38.31
#